data_AF-S4R8P7-F1
#
_entry.id   AF-S4R8P7-F1
#
_cell.length_a   1.000
_cell.length_b   1.000
_cell.length_c   1.000
_cell.angle_alpha   90.00
_cell.angle_beta   90.00
_cell.angle_gamma   90.00
#
_symmetry.space_group_name_H-M   'P 1'
#
loop_
_entity.id
_entity.type
_entity.pdbx_description
1 polymer ?
#
loop_
_entity_poly.entity_id
_entity_poly.type
_entity_poly.pdbx_seq_one_letter_code
_entity_poly.pdbx_strand_id
1 'polypeptide(L)'
;RRARAARVHKKSVTRCVTPQGKVVCVGDIVWAKLHGCPWWPAQVRSVSVSVQEESGLVLSQEAKMAWFGSTTTSFLPLSQAVPFMENFEARYSRRKKSNGYRRAVSEAAEASRRLTPEVRKLLTQFET
;
A
#
# COMPACT_ATOMS: atom_id res chain seq x y z
N ARG A 1 33.63 8.44 -21.94
CA ARG A 1 33.09 9.13 -20.75
C ARG A 1 32.13 8.17 -20.05
N ARG A 2 32.45 7.65 -18.85
CA ARG A 2 31.48 6.90 -18.05
C ARG A 2 30.48 7.91 -17.48
N ALA A 3 29.19 7.73 -17.76
CA ALA A 3 28.15 8.49 -17.08
C ALA A 3 28.27 8.21 -15.57
N ARG A 4 28.35 9.25 -14.74
CA ARG A 4 28.30 9.11 -13.29
C ARG A 4 26.93 8.54 -12.94
N ALA A 5 26.89 7.41 -12.23
CA ALA A 5 25.63 6.87 -11.74
C ALA A 5 25.02 7.90 -10.78
N ALA A 6 23.81 8.36 -11.08
CA ALA A 6 23.10 9.32 -10.25
C ALA A 6 22.87 8.74 -8.85
N ARG A 7 23.07 9.56 -7.81
CA ARG A 7 22.90 9.12 -6.42
C ARG A 7 21.41 9.00 -6.10
N VAL A 8 20.99 7.86 -5.55
CA VAL A 8 19.59 7.57 -5.19
C VAL A 8 19.49 7.41 -3.69
N HIS A 9 18.48 8.05 -3.10
CA HIS A 9 18.20 8.00 -1.68
C HIS A 9 16.80 7.44 -1.43
N LYS A 10 16.68 6.42 -0.56
CA LYS A 10 15.41 5.79 -0.18
C LYS A 10 14.98 6.29 1.20
N LYS A 11 13.80 6.90 1.30
CA LYS A 11 13.21 7.39 2.55
C LYS A 11 11.98 6.57 2.91
N SER A 12 11.82 6.26 4.19
CA SER A 12 10.54 5.79 4.72
C SER A 12 9.66 7.02 5.00
N VAL A 13 8.41 6.96 4.59
CA VAL A 13 7.43 8.04 4.80
C VAL A 13 6.15 7.46 5.37
N THR A 14 5.39 8.28 6.10
CA THR A 14 4.08 7.89 6.64
C THR A 14 2.95 8.10 5.63
N ARG A 15 3.19 8.95 4.61
CA ARG A 15 2.26 9.31 3.55
C ARG A 15 3.00 9.55 2.24
N CYS A 16 2.39 9.20 1.11
CA CYS A 16 2.82 9.64 -0.21
C CYS A 16 1.64 9.84 -1.17
N VAL A 17 1.90 10.53 -2.28
CA VAL A 17 0.97 10.65 -3.40
C VAL A 17 1.46 9.74 -4.52
N THR A 18 0.62 8.82 -4.99
CA THR A 18 0.94 7.94 -6.12
C THR A 18 0.98 8.74 -7.43
N PRO A 19 1.58 8.21 -8.51
CA PRO A 19 1.57 8.89 -9.81
C PRO A 19 0.15 9.12 -10.37
N GLN A 20 -0.86 8.39 -9.88
CA GLN A 20 -2.26 8.61 -10.22
C GLN A 20 -2.94 9.70 -9.37
N GLY A 21 -2.20 10.44 -8.56
CA GLY A 21 -2.71 11.51 -7.70
C GLY A 21 -3.44 11.03 -6.45
N LYS A 22 -3.38 9.73 -6.12
CA LYS A 22 -4.04 9.16 -4.94
C LYS A 22 -3.11 9.23 -3.73
N VAL A 23 -3.65 9.61 -2.57
CA VAL A 23 -2.89 9.63 -1.32
C VAL A 23 -2.93 8.25 -0.66
N VAL A 24 -1.75 7.71 -0.37
CA VAL A 24 -1.58 6.46 0.39
C VAL A 24 -0.84 6.77 1.69
N CYS A 25 -1.39 6.31 2.80
CA CYS A 25 -0.85 6.46 4.14
C CYS A 25 -0.56 5.11 4.79
N VAL A 26 0.35 5.09 5.75
CA VAL A 26 0.47 3.98 6.70
C VAL A 26 -0.85 3.79 7.42
N GLY A 27 -1.28 2.53 7.53
CA GLY A 27 -2.57 2.14 8.08
C GLY A 27 -3.68 1.96 7.05
N ASP A 28 -3.54 2.53 5.85
CA ASP A 28 -4.56 2.40 4.80
C ASP A 28 -4.80 0.94 4.43
N ILE A 29 -6.07 0.61 4.20
CA ILE A 29 -6.49 -0.70 3.73
C ILE A 29 -6.63 -0.66 2.21
N VAL A 30 -5.97 -1.59 1.53
CA VAL A 30 -5.88 -1.64 0.07
C VAL A 30 -6.22 -3.04 -0.43
N TRP A 31 -6.69 -3.11 -1.67
CA TRP A 31 -6.54 -4.31 -2.48
C TRP A 31 -5.16 -4.29 -3.08
N ALA A 32 -4.39 -5.37 -2.93
CA ALA A 32 -3.07 -5.51 -3.54
C ALA A 32 -2.97 -6.79 -4.37
N LYS A 33 -2.10 -6.76 -5.37
CA LYS A 33 -1.97 -7.81 -6.37
C LYS A 33 -0.52 -8.31 -6.49
N LEU A 34 -0.30 -9.54 -6.03
CA LEU A 34 0.91 -10.30 -6.38
C LEU A 34 0.73 -11.02 -7.73
N HIS A 35 1.83 -11.23 -8.45
CA HIS A 35 1.83 -12.03 -9.67
C HIS A 35 1.33 -13.46 -9.36
N GLY A 36 0.46 -14.02 -10.21
CA GLY A 36 -0.11 -15.37 -10.01
C GLY A 36 -1.16 -15.49 -8.89
N CYS A 37 -1.26 -14.52 -7.98
CA CYS A 37 -2.27 -14.50 -6.91
C CYS A 37 -3.50 -13.66 -7.32
N PRO A 38 -4.69 -13.88 -6.74
CA PRO A 38 -5.81 -12.96 -6.92
C PRO A 38 -5.57 -11.65 -6.16
N TRP A 39 -6.40 -10.64 -6.41
CA TRP A 39 -6.46 -9.47 -5.56
C TRP A 39 -6.82 -9.87 -4.13
N TRP A 40 -6.01 -9.42 -3.18
CA TRP A 40 -6.16 -9.77 -1.77
C TRP A 40 -6.07 -8.51 -0.92
N PRO A 41 -6.88 -8.39 0.15
CA PRO A 41 -6.83 -7.22 1.00
C PRO A 41 -5.56 -7.19 1.86
N ALA A 42 -4.96 -6.01 2.00
CA ALA A 42 -3.78 -5.79 2.82
C ALA A 42 -3.83 -4.44 3.54
N GLN A 43 -3.10 -4.33 4.65
CA GLN A 43 -2.85 -3.08 5.35
C GLN A 43 -1.45 -2.55 5.03
N VAL A 44 -1.34 -1.27 4.72
CA VAL A 44 -0.06 -0.58 4.53
C VAL A 44 0.63 -0.44 5.87
N ARG A 45 1.82 -1.04 6.02
CA ARG A 45 2.63 -1.00 7.25
C ARG A 45 3.75 0.03 7.20
N SER A 46 4.32 0.25 6.02
CA SER A 46 5.28 1.32 5.77
C SER A 46 5.22 1.72 4.30
N VAL A 47 5.59 2.96 4.00
CA VAL A 47 5.76 3.45 2.64
C VAL A 47 7.21 3.87 2.47
N SER A 48 7.81 3.57 1.33
CA SER A 48 9.17 3.97 0.99
C SER A 48 9.22 4.61 -0.38
N VAL A 49 9.90 5.75 -0.47
CA VAL A 49 10.07 6.52 -1.70
C VAL A 49 11.56 6.59 -2.02
N SER A 50 11.92 6.22 -3.25
CA SER A 50 13.27 6.38 -3.78
C SER A 50 13.33 7.63 -4.65
N VAL A 51 14.24 8.54 -4.34
CA VAL A 51 14.40 9.82 -5.03
C VAL A 51 15.82 9.95 -5.57
N GLN A 52 15.96 10.42 -6.80
CA GLN A 52 17.24 10.81 -7.38
C GLN A 52 17.66 12.15 -6.78
N GLU A 53 18.82 12.20 -6.12
CA GLU A 53 19.22 13.37 -5.35
C GLU A 53 19.47 14.62 -6.20
N GLU A 54 20.00 14.44 -7.42
CA GLU A 54 20.40 15.53 -8.29
C GLU A 54 19.20 16.28 -8.89
N SER A 55 18.11 15.57 -9.18
CA SER A 55 16.92 16.11 -9.85
C SER A 55 15.70 16.23 -8.96
N GLY A 56 15.72 15.59 -7.78
CA GLY A 56 14.53 15.40 -6.95
C GLY A 56 13.49 14.44 -7.57
N LEU A 57 13.83 13.74 -8.66
CA LEU A 57 12.91 12.84 -9.35
C LEU A 57 12.57 11.62 -8.48
N VAL A 58 11.28 11.38 -8.27
CA VAL A 58 10.79 10.15 -7.63
C VAL A 58 10.95 8.99 -8.62
N LEU A 59 11.80 8.03 -8.26
CA LEU A 59 12.11 6.85 -9.08
C LEU A 59 11.17 5.68 -8.78
N SER A 60 10.85 5.46 -7.50
CA SER A 60 9.93 4.40 -7.09
C SER A 60 9.21 4.73 -5.80
N GLN A 61 8.01 4.16 -5.67
CA GLN A 61 7.22 4.21 -4.45
C GLN A 61 6.73 2.80 -4.13
N GLU A 62 7.12 2.29 -2.99
CA GLU A 62 6.83 0.94 -2.53
C GLU A 62 6.16 0.98 -1.17
N ALA A 63 5.37 -0.03 -0.85
CA ALA A 63 4.81 -0.21 0.47
C ALA A 63 5.08 -1.62 0.99
N LYS A 64 5.36 -1.71 2.30
CA LYS A 64 5.26 -2.97 3.03
C LYS A 64 3.80 -3.22 3.33
N MET A 65 3.28 -4.33 2.86
CA MET A 65 1.87 -4.71 2.98
C MET A 65 1.75 -5.93 3.88
N ALA A 66 0.85 -5.87 4.87
CA ALA A 66 0.46 -7.00 5.69
C ALA A 66 -0.87 -7.56 5.20
N TRP A 67 -0.88 -8.83 4.81
CA TRP A 67 -2.05 -9.46 4.18
C TRP A 67 -3.07 -9.88 5.24
N PHE A 68 -4.34 -9.48 5.08
CA PHE A 68 -5.40 -9.94 5.99
C PHE A 68 -5.63 -11.44 5.85
N GLY A 69 -6.00 -12.12 6.93
CA GLY A 69 -6.13 -13.58 6.96
C GLY A 69 -4.82 -14.35 6.73
N SER A 70 -3.65 -13.70 6.82
CA SER A 70 -2.32 -14.30 6.67
C SER A 70 -1.33 -13.68 7.67
N THR A 71 -0.24 -14.38 7.98
CA THR A 71 0.89 -13.86 8.77
C THR A 71 1.99 -13.24 7.89
N THR A 72 1.82 -13.30 6.58
CA THR A 72 2.83 -12.86 5.61
C THR A 72 2.80 -11.34 5.42
N THR A 73 3.96 -10.79 5.09
CA THR A 73 4.10 -9.41 4.60
C THR A 73 4.88 -9.41 3.30
N SER A 74 4.68 -8.40 2.46
CA SER A 74 5.39 -8.28 1.19
C SER A 74 5.68 -6.81 0.88
N PHE A 75 6.72 -6.56 0.10
CA PHE A 75 7.00 -5.24 -0.46
C PHE A 75 6.47 -5.18 -1.89
N LEU A 76 5.65 -4.17 -2.19
CA LEU A 76 5.05 -4.01 -3.51
C LEU A 76 5.10 -2.56 -3.96
N PRO A 77 5.27 -2.31 -5.27
CA PRO A 77 5.03 -1.00 -5.84
C PRO A 77 3.60 -0.54 -5.53
N LEU A 78 3.42 0.73 -5.19
CA LEU A 78 2.09 1.27 -4.92
C LEU A 78 1.16 1.21 -6.15
N SER A 79 1.71 1.08 -7.35
CA SER A 79 0.95 0.83 -8.58
C SER A 79 0.22 -0.52 -8.60
N GLN A 80 0.61 -1.47 -7.75
CA GLN A 80 -0.05 -2.77 -7.60
C GLN A 80 -1.08 -2.79 -6.46
N ALA A 81 -1.40 -1.63 -5.89
CA ALA A 81 -2.41 -1.47 -4.85
C ALA A 81 -3.45 -0.42 -5.25
N VAL A 82 -4.69 -0.64 -4.82
CA VAL A 82 -5.80 0.30 -4.99
C VAL A 82 -6.60 0.41 -3.69
N PRO A 83 -7.23 1.56 -3.38
CA PRO A 83 -7.99 1.72 -2.13
C PRO A 83 -9.06 0.65 -1.94
N PHE A 84 -9.15 0.09 -0.73
CA PHE A 84 -10.03 -1.06 -0.45
C PHE A 84 -11.50 -0.76 -0.71
N MET A 85 -12.00 0.36 -0.19
CA MET A 85 -13.42 0.70 -0.25
C MET A 85 -13.87 1.15 -1.64
N GLU A 86 -13.12 2.04 -2.28
CA GLU A 86 -13.42 2.53 -3.64
C GLU A 86 -13.44 1.40 -4.69
N ASN A 87 -12.70 0.31 -4.45
CA ASN A 87 -12.54 -0.79 -5.40
C ASN A 87 -13.16 -2.11 -4.93
N PHE A 88 -14.01 -2.07 -3.90
CA PHE A 88 -14.56 -3.29 -3.30
C PHE A 88 -15.31 -4.14 -4.33
N GLU A 89 -16.30 -3.57 -5.03
CA GLU A 89 -17.08 -4.29 -6.05
C GLU A 89 -16.22 -4.81 -7.20
N ALA A 90 -15.20 -4.05 -7.60
CA ALA A 90 -14.33 -4.41 -8.74
C ALA A 90 -13.33 -5.53 -8.40
N ARG A 91 -12.90 -5.64 -7.13
CA ARG A 91 -11.83 -6.57 -6.71
C ARG A 91 -12.34 -7.73 -5.86
N TYR A 92 -13.51 -7.61 -5.26
CA TYR A 92 -14.12 -8.68 -4.51
C TYR A 92 -14.51 -9.85 -5.44
N SER A 93 -13.92 -11.01 -5.19
CA SER A 93 -14.23 -12.22 -5.95
C SER A 93 -15.38 -12.99 -5.31
N ARG A 94 -16.60 -12.79 -5.84
CA ARG A 94 -17.79 -13.59 -5.45
C ARG A 94 -17.62 -15.09 -5.69
N ARG A 95 -16.78 -15.46 -6.67
CA ARG A 95 -16.53 -16.86 -7.06
C ARG A 95 -15.62 -17.60 -6.07
N LYS A 96 -14.84 -16.90 -5.26
CA LYS A 96 -13.99 -17.54 -4.26
C LYS A 96 -14.82 -18.00 -3.07
N LYS A 97 -14.90 -19.32 -2.90
CA LYS A 97 -15.62 -19.95 -1.80
C LYS A 97 -14.76 -20.29 -0.58
N SER A 98 -13.45 -20.02 -0.61
CA SER A 98 -12.57 -20.37 0.52
C SER A 98 -12.86 -19.51 1.75
N ASN A 99 -12.97 -20.15 2.91
CA ASN A 99 -13.23 -19.48 4.18
C ASN A 99 -12.12 -18.46 4.52
N GLY A 100 -10.87 -18.76 4.16
CA GLY A 100 -9.75 -17.83 4.37
C GLY A 100 -9.87 -16.52 3.59
N TYR A 101 -10.34 -16.55 2.34
CA TYR A 101 -10.54 -15.32 1.56
C TYR A 101 -11.66 -14.46 2.15
N ARG A 102 -12.81 -15.07 2.47
CA ARG A 102 -13.92 -14.34 3.07
C ARG A 102 -13.53 -13.72 4.41
N ARG A 103 -12.80 -14.47 5.25
CA ARG A 103 -12.30 -13.97 6.53
C ARG A 103 -11.38 -12.76 6.34
N ALA A 104 -10.41 -12.87 5.43
CA ALA A 104 -9.51 -11.77 5.10
C ALA A 104 -10.25 -10.50 4.66
N VAL A 105 -11.29 -10.64 3.82
CA VAL A 105 -12.12 -9.51 3.38
C VAL A 105 -12.93 -8.91 4.53
N SER A 106 -13.47 -9.74 5.43
CA SER A 106 -14.22 -9.28 6.61
C SER A 106 -13.32 -8.50 7.57
N GLU A 107 -12.15 -9.05 7.89
CA GLU A 107 -11.14 -8.39 8.75
C GLU A 107 -10.72 -7.04 8.15
N ALA A 108 -10.50 -6.98 6.83
CA ALA A 108 -10.15 -5.75 6.13
C ALA A 108 -11.27 -4.70 6.16
N ALA A 109 -12.53 -5.12 6.03
CA ALA A 109 -13.69 -4.23 6.12
C ALA A 109 -13.85 -3.66 7.53
N GLU A 110 -13.63 -4.47 8.56
CA GLU A 110 -13.60 -4.00 9.95
C GLU A 110 -12.47 -3.01 10.20
N ALA A 111 -11.26 -3.31 9.74
CA ALA A 111 -10.11 -2.41 9.87
C ALA A 111 -10.36 -1.07 9.16
N SER A 112 -10.97 -1.10 7.97
CA SER A 112 -11.33 0.10 7.22
C SER A 112 -12.32 0.99 7.97
N ARG A 113 -13.31 0.40 8.66
CA ARG A 113 -14.26 1.16 9.49
C ARG A 113 -13.61 1.81 10.71
N ARG A 114 -12.54 1.21 11.25
CA ARG A 114 -11.79 1.76 12.40
C ARG A 114 -10.80 2.85 11.99
N LEU A 115 -10.46 2.96 10.70
CA LEU A 115 -9.53 3.95 10.18
C LEU A 115 -10.28 5.27 9.91
N THR A 116 -10.60 6.00 10.98
CA THR A 116 -11.19 7.35 10.86
C THR A 116 -10.13 8.37 10.40
N PRO A 117 -10.54 9.55 9.91
CA PRO A 117 -9.60 10.63 9.57
C PRO A 117 -8.66 11.01 10.72
N GLU A 118 -9.14 10.96 11.96
CA GLU A 118 -8.37 11.23 13.17
C GLU A 118 -7.31 10.16 13.38
N VAL A 119 -7.67 8.87 13.29
CA VAL A 119 -6.72 7.76 13.37
C VAL A 119 -5.69 7.86 12.26
N ARG A 120 -6.12 8.18 11.03
CA ARG A 120 -5.24 8.39 9.89
C ARG A 120 -4.25 9.53 10.16
N LYS A 121 -4.71 10.65 10.70
CA LYS A 121 -3.86 11.80 11.05
C LYS A 121 -2.84 11.42 12.12
N LEU A 122 -3.25 10.69 13.15
CA LEU A 122 -2.35 10.18 14.21
C LEU A 122 -1.28 9.23 13.66
N LEU A 123 -1.63 8.36 12.71
CA LEU A 123 -0.66 7.46 12.07
C LEU A 123 0.35 8.19 11.19
N THR A 124 0.00 9.40 10.72
CA THR A 124 0.88 10.24 9.91
C THR A 124 1.60 11.33 10.69
N GLN A 125 1.38 11.47 11.99
CA GLN A 125 1.82 12.66 12.76
C GLN A 125 3.33 12.74 13.02
N PHE A 126 4.06 11.64 12.82
CA PHE A 126 5.51 11.60 12.95
C PHE A 126 6.16 11.67 11.58
N GLU A 127 6.08 12.85 10.97
CA GLU A 127 6.98 13.25 9.89
C GLU A 127 8.18 13.95 10.56
N THR A 128 9.31 13.25 10.68
CA THR A 128 10.61 13.84 11.06
C THR A 128 11.60 13.61 9.95
#